data_AF-A0A428VZQ5-F1
#
_entry.id   AF-A0A428VZQ5-F1
#
_cell.length_a   1.000
_cell.length_b   1.000
_cell.length_c   1.000
_cell.angle_alpha   90.00
_cell.angle_beta   90.00
_cell.angle_gamma   90.00
#
_symmetry.space_group_name_H-M   'P 1'
#
loop_
_entity.id
_entity.type
_entity.pdbx_description
1 polymer ?
#
loop_
_entity_poly.entity_id
_entity_poly.type
_entity_poly.pdbx_seq_one_letter_code
_entity_poly.pdbx_strand_id
1 'polypeptide(L)'
;MRTRRPLIRILAFFAACLGLALGSPAGEPAHAATPFKVLAFYSGTYDAAHISFEKEAGVWFAQQAAANGYTYSSTTDWNRLTSLTKATADVVMFFDDQPQSAAQFQGFQSYMQAGGGFFGFHVTAYNDSSTPSYANWFHNDFLGTGRFTSNTWGPTPETLKIENRTHPSTANLPATIRSSTSEWYAWQNDLRQNSNIAILASMDQSTFPIGTDPNQTWYSGYYPIAWTNKNYKMLYANFGHNAMNYETNTALSSTFESADQNRFVLDGLKWLGGGSTGPTDPGTIDPAAWYAVTNKASGKCVDARAAGSANGTVIQQYTCNGTAAQQYQFAPAGGGYDRITNRTNAAEVIDVTDVSTADNAGLQLWSYSGGNNQQWQPVSEGSGYYHFVARHSGKCLTVPGSSTADSVQLVQAACSGSAAQSFKVA
;
A
#
# COMPACT_ATOMS: atom_id res chain seq x y z
N MET A 1 37.17 -46.24 -86.47
CA MET A 1 38.22 -46.78 -85.56
C MET A 1 38.91 -45.64 -84.84
N ARG A 2 39.29 -45.84 -83.56
CA ARG A 2 40.09 -44.98 -82.66
C ARG A 2 39.34 -43.77 -82.04
N THR A 3 38.88 -43.85 -80.78
CA THR A 3 39.56 -43.70 -79.46
C THR A 3 40.00 -42.27 -79.11
N ARG A 4 39.36 -41.64 -78.12
CA ARG A 4 39.89 -41.19 -76.80
C ARG A 4 39.07 -40.01 -76.21
N ARG A 5 38.69 -40.17 -74.93
CA ARG A 5 38.15 -39.16 -73.96
C ARG A 5 39.29 -38.24 -73.44
N PRO A 6 39.07 -37.27 -72.51
CA PRO A 6 38.06 -36.21 -72.37
C PRO A 6 38.69 -34.83 -72.06
N LEU A 7 37.91 -33.75 -71.93
CA LEU A 7 38.30 -32.58 -71.12
C LEU A 7 37.10 -32.01 -70.37
N ILE A 8 37.35 -31.80 -69.08
CA ILE A 8 36.45 -31.43 -67.99
C ILE A 8 36.24 -29.91 -67.99
N ARG A 9 34.99 -29.46 -67.80
CA ARG A 9 34.69 -28.16 -67.21
C ARG A 9 33.64 -28.33 -66.12
N ILE A 10 34.05 -27.98 -64.91
CA ILE A 10 33.27 -27.95 -63.67
C ILE A 10 32.41 -26.68 -63.70
N LEU A 11 31.10 -26.82 -63.52
CA LEU A 11 30.21 -25.73 -63.10
C LEU A 11 29.65 -26.09 -61.73
N ALA A 12 30.00 -25.31 -60.71
CA ALA A 12 29.46 -25.43 -59.37
C ALA A 12 28.12 -24.67 -59.29
N PHE A 13 27.04 -25.38 -58.94
CA PHE A 13 25.76 -24.80 -58.54
C PHE A 13 25.76 -24.60 -57.02
N PHE A 14 25.73 -23.34 -56.57
CA PHE A 14 25.40 -22.99 -55.19
C PHE A 14 23.87 -22.98 -55.05
N ALA A 15 23.33 -23.90 -54.25
CA ALA A 15 21.94 -23.84 -53.80
C ALA A 15 21.84 -22.89 -52.60
N ALA A 16 21.15 -21.76 -52.78
CA ALA A 16 20.78 -20.87 -51.69
C ALA A 16 19.48 -21.37 -51.03
N CYS A 17 19.59 -21.99 -49.86
CA CYS A 17 18.46 -22.26 -49.00
C CYS A 17 18.09 -20.96 -48.25
N LEU A 18 16.98 -20.34 -48.64
CA LEU A 18 16.39 -19.20 -47.95
C LEU A 18 15.67 -19.71 -46.69
N GLY A 19 16.33 -19.65 -45.54
CA GLY A 19 15.72 -19.90 -44.24
C GLY A 19 14.86 -18.71 -43.82
N LEU A 20 13.53 -18.88 -43.83
CA LEU A 20 12.59 -17.98 -43.18
C LEU A 20 12.74 -18.11 -41.66
N ALA A 21 13.55 -17.24 -41.07
CA ALA A 21 13.51 -17.00 -39.64
C ALA A 21 12.24 -16.19 -39.32
N LEU A 22 11.22 -16.86 -38.79
CA LEU A 22 10.10 -16.20 -38.13
C LEU A 22 10.65 -15.50 -36.88
N GLY A 23 10.96 -14.20 -37.00
CA GLY A 23 11.27 -13.37 -35.86
C GLY A 23 10.05 -13.32 -34.93
N SER A 24 10.21 -13.77 -33.69
CA SER A 24 9.26 -13.44 -32.63
C SER A 24 9.14 -11.91 -32.55
N PRO A 25 7.93 -11.34 -32.46
CA PRO A 25 7.82 -9.92 -32.21
C PRO A 25 8.50 -9.66 -30.86
N ALA A 26 9.57 -8.86 -30.87
CA ALA A 26 10.12 -8.31 -29.65
C ALA A 26 8.95 -7.59 -28.96
N GLY A 27 8.57 -8.07 -27.77
CA GLY A 27 7.56 -7.42 -26.97
C GLY A 27 7.96 -5.95 -26.81
N GLU A 28 7.06 -5.03 -27.15
CA GLU A 28 7.22 -3.64 -26.78
C GLU A 28 7.56 -3.58 -25.29
N PRO A 29 8.56 -2.79 -24.88
CA PRO A 29 8.79 -2.58 -23.46
C PRO A 29 7.48 -2.06 -22.88
N ALA A 30 6.92 -2.78 -21.89
CA ALA A 30 5.76 -2.31 -21.18
C ALA A 30 6.07 -0.88 -20.70
N HIS A 31 5.38 0.12 -21.28
CA HIS A 31 5.52 1.50 -20.86
C HIS A 31 5.13 1.55 -19.38
N ALA A 32 6.12 1.69 -18.50
CA ALA A 32 5.86 1.96 -17.10
C ALA A 32 4.95 3.18 -17.03
N ALA A 33 3.84 3.08 -16.28
CA ALA A 33 2.89 4.18 -16.14
C ALA A 33 3.64 5.45 -15.71
N THR A 34 3.34 6.57 -16.37
CA THR A 34 3.96 7.86 -16.03
C THR A 34 3.68 8.18 -14.55
N PRO A 35 4.71 8.40 -13.71
CA PRO A 35 4.51 8.72 -12.31
C PRO A 35 3.70 10.00 -12.12
N PHE A 36 2.83 10.05 -11.11
CA PHE A 36 2.14 11.28 -10.74
C PHE A 36 3.08 12.26 -10.00
N LYS A 37 2.78 13.55 -10.03
CA LYS A 37 3.63 14.60 -9.47
C LYS A 37 3.16 15.02 -8.09
N VAL A 38 4.03 14.89 -7.09
CA VAL A 38 3.80 15.34 -5.73
C VAL A 38 4.63 16.60 -5.47
N LEU A 39 3.96 17.67 -5.00
CA LEU A 39 4.59 18.91 -4.56
C LEU A 39 4.23 19.18 -3.09
N ALA A 40 5.22 19.09 -2.20
CA ALA A 40 5.04 19.45 -0.79
C ALA A 40 5.34 20.94 -0.55
N PHE A 41 4.50 21.59 0.24
CA PHE A 41 4.73 22.92 0.78
C PHE A 41 5.14 22.79 2.24
N TYR A 42 6.13 23.57 2.63
CA TYR A 42 6.50 23.72 4.02
C TYR A 42 7.08 25.10 4.32
N SER A 43 7.09 25.55 5.56
CA SER A 43 7.69 26.83 5.97
C SER A 43 8.89 26.64 6.88
N GLY A 44 8.87 25.66 7.79
CA GLY A 44 9.93 25.43 8.77
C GLY A 44 9.99 26.51 9.85
N THR A 45 8.83 27.07 10.20
CA THR A 45 8.69 28.26 11.06
C THR A 45 7.97 28.00 12.38
N TYR A 46 7.37 26.82 12.56
CA TYR A 46 6.70 26.43 13.80
C TYR A 46 7.71 26.04 14.90
N ASP A 47 7.23 25.46 16.01
CA ASP A 47 8.12 24.96 17.05
C ASP A 47 8.95 23.75 16.57
N ALA A 48 9.93 23.39 17.40
CA ALA A 48 10.93 22.39 17.09
C ALA A 48 10.36 21.02 16.70
N ALA A 49 9.19 20.63 17.22
CA ALA A 49 8.58 19.34 16.91
C ALA A 49 7.98 19.27 15.51
N HIS A 50 7.29 20.33 15.08
CA HIS A 50 6.77 20.46 13.71
C HIS A 50 7.92 20.52 12.70
N ILE A 51 8.94 21.35 12.98
CA ILE A 51 10.15 21.43 12.14
C ILE A 51 10.85 20.08 12.06
N SER A 52 10.85 19.29 13.15
CA SER A 52 11.40 17.93 13.12
C SER A 52 10.62 17.02 12.19
N PHE A 53 9.28 17.06 12.21
CA PHE A 53 8.42 16.31 11.30
C PHE A 53 8.67 16.71 9.84
N GLU A 54 8.71 18.00 9.53
CA GLU A 54 8.91 18.49 8.15
C GLU A 54 10.23 17.98 7.56
N LYS A 55 11.32 18.03 8.35
CA LYS A 55 12.64 17.58 7.93
C LYS A 55 12.65 16.09 7.59
N GLU A 56 12.03 15.25 8.41
CA GLU A 56 11.96 13.82 8.12
C GLU A 56 10.97 13.50 7.00
N ALA A 57 9.85 14.21 6.90
CA ALA A 57 8.84 14.03 5.85
C ALA A 57 9.45 14.30 4.48
N GLY A 58 10.20 15.40 4.33
CA GLY A 58 10.89 15.73 3.09
C GLY A 58 11.81 14.61 2.59
N VAL A 59 12.52 13.96 3.51
CA VAL A 59 13.42 12.83 3.18
C VAL A 59 12.62 11.56 2.92
N TRP A 60 11.67 11.23 3.77
CA TRP A 60 10.91 9.98 3.71
C TRP A 60 10.08 9.92 2.42
N PHE A 61 9.32 10.97 2.10
CA PHE A 61 8.52 10.99 0.85
C PHE A 61 9.40 10.94 -0.41
N ALA A 62 10.60 11.53 -0.40
CA ALA A 62 11.54 11.39 -1.51
C ALA A 62 12.01 9.94 -1.67
N GLN A 63 12.31 9.24 -0.57
CA GLN A 63 12.73 7.84 -0.59
C GLN A 63 11.62 6.88 -1.06
N GLN A 64 10.36 7.17 -0.73
CA GLN A 64 9.22 6.34 -1.10
C GLN A 64 8.77 6.53 -2.57
N ALA A 65 9.21 7.60 -3.24
CA ALA A 65 8.66 8.07 -4.51
C ALA A 65 8.66 7.01 -5.63
N ALA A 66 9.84 6.48 -5.95
CA ALA A 66 9.99 5.53 -7.05
C ALA A 66 9.19 4.24 -6.82
N ALA A 67 9.21 3.71 -5.59
CA ALA A 67 8.50 2.48 -5.22
C ALA A 67 6.97 2.64 -5.25
N ASN A 68 6.47 3.88 -5.16
CA ASN A 68 5.04 4.17 -5.06
C ASN A 68 4.51 4.96 -6.26
N GLY A 69 5.27 5.03 -7.36
CA GLY A 69 4.78 5.55 -8.64
C GLY A 69 4.58 7.05 -8.68
N TYR A 70 5.37 7.83 -7.94
CA TYR A 70 5.33 9.29 -8.01
C TYR A 70 6.71 9.93 -8.15
N THR A 71 6.70 11.19 -8.58
CA THR A 71 7.84 12.11 -8.47
C THR A 71 7.60 13.06 -7.30
N TYR A 72 8.67 13.43 -6.61
CA TYR A 72 8.58 14.25 -5.41
C TYR A 72 9.40 15.53 -5.56
N SER A 73 8.81 16.64 -5.15
CA SER A 73 9.50 17.92 -4.94
C SER A 73 8.89 18.64 -3.74
N SER A 74 9.65 19.53 -3.11
CA SER A 74 9.16 20.38 -2.02
C SER A 74 9.50 21.85 -2.27
N THR A 75 8.80 22.75 -1.61
CA THR A 75 9.00 24.19 -1.74
C THR A 75 8.59 24.95 -0.49
N THR A 76 9.31 26.03 -0.21
CA THR A 76 8.93 27.05 0.78
C THR A 76 8.24 28.25 0.13
N ASP A 77 8.10 28.26 -1.20
CA ASP A 77 7.43 29.33 -1.92
C ASP A 77 5.92 29.05 -2.04
N TRP A 78 5.18 29.47 -1.02
CA TRP A 78 3.72 29.38 -0.97
C TRP A 78 3.02 30.19 -2.08
N ASN A 79 3.70 31.14 -2.75
CA ASN A 79 3.10 31.85 -3.88
C ASN A 79 2.88 30.95 -5.10
N ARG A 80 3.51 29.77 -5.15
CA ARG A 80 3.22 28.77 -6.18
C ARG A 80 1.76 28.29 -6.15
N LEU A 81 1.05 28.44 -5.03
CA LEU A 81 -0.38 28.16 -4.95
C LEU A 81 -1.21 29.05 -5.87
N THR A 82 -0.79 30.29 -6.15
CA THR A 82 -1.58 31.24 -6.94
C THR A 82 -1.69 30.86 -8.43
N SER A 83 -0.80 29.98 -8.91
CA SER A 83 -0.74 29.51 -10.30
C SER A 83 -0.72 27.98 -10.42
N LEU A 84 -1.09 27.29 -9.33
CA LEU A 84 -1.03 25.83 -9.24
C LEU A 84 -2.04 25.17 -10.20
N THR A 85 -1.57 24.20 -10.97
CA THR A 85 -2.41 23.39 -11.86
C THR A 85 -2.02 21.91 -11.80
N LYS A 86 -2.88 21.04 -12.34
CA LYS A 86 -2.56 19.62 -12.50
C LYS A 86 -1.35 19.35 -13.41
N ALA A 87 -1.02 20.27 -14.31
CA ALA A 87 0.19 20.15 -15.12
C ALA A 87 1.46 20.27 -14.26
N THR A 88 1.40 21.07 -13.19
CA THR A 88 2.52 21.31 -12.26
C THR A 88 2.58 20.32 -11.09
N ALA A 89 1.43 19.87 -10.58
CA ALA A 89 1.35 18.88 -9.51
C ALA A 89 0.01 18.12 -9.55
N ASP A 90 0.05 16.79 -9.52
CA ASP A 90 -1.14 15.96 -9.39
C ASP A 90 -1.67 15.94 -7.96
N VAL A 91 -0.74 15.99 -6.99
CA VAL A 91 -1.02 16.07 -5.55
C VAL A 91 -0.16 17.16 -4.92
N VAL A 92 -0.76 17.98 -4.07
CA VAL A 92 -0.02 18.85 -3.15
C VAL A 92 -0.16 18.38 -1.71
N MET A 93 0.93 18.50 -0.95
CA MET A 93 0.95 18.19 0.47
C MET A 93 1.35 19.43 1.25
N PHE A 94 0.72 19.68 2.39
CA PHE A 94 1.16 20.71 3.33
C PHE A 94 1.68 19.99 4.58
N PHE A 95 2.99 20.09 4.85
CA PHE A 95 3.60 19.47 6.03
C PHE A 95 3.39 20.33 7.27
N ASP A 96 3.55 21.64 7.12
CA ASP A 96 3.19 22.64 8.09
C ASP A 96 2.39 23.75 7.37
N ASP A 97 1.90 24.69 8.17
CA ASP A 97 1.21 25.87 7.70
C ASP A 97 0.00 25.63 6.78
N GLN A 98 -0.62 26.73 6.41
CA GLN A 98 -1.70 26.81 5.44
C GLN A 98 -1.45 28.00 4.51
N PRO A 99 -2.25 28.21 3.45
CA PRO A 99 -2.16 29.43 2.65
C PRO A 99 -2.26 30.68 3.54
N GLN A 100 -1.45 31.71 3.28
CA GLN A 100 -1.29 32.88 4.15
C GLN A 100 -1.89 34.16 3.56
N SER A 101 -2.39 34.13 2.32
CA SER A 101 -3.03 35.27 1.68
C SER A 101 -4.27 34.88 0.88
N ALA A 102 -5.15 35.85 0.64
CA ALA A 102 -6.36 35.65 -0.15
C ALA A 102 -6.06 35.05 -1.54
N ALA A 103 -4.97 35.49 -2.20
CA ALA A 103 -4.57 34.98 -3.50
C ALA A 103 -4.12 33.50 -3.43
N GLN A 104 -3.40 33.11 -2.38
CA GLN A 104 -2.97 31.72 -2.18
C GLN A 104 -4.16 30.81 -1.88
N PHE A 105 -5.10 31.23 -1.03
CA PHE A 105 -6.35 30.49 -0.78
C PHE A 105 -7.17 30.33 -2.06
N GLN A 106 -7.34 31.40 -2.83
CA GLN A 106 -8.10 31.36 -4.09
C GLN A 106 -7.44 30.43 -5.12
N GLY A 107 -6.11 30.48 -5.24
CA GLY A 107 -5.34 29.60 -6.13
C GLY A 107 -5.46 28.13 -5.72
N PHE A 108 -5.30 27.83 -4.42
CA PHE A 108 -5.48 26.48 -3.89
C PHE A 108 -6.92 25.98 -4.09
N GLN A 109 -7.93 26.81 -3.82
CA GLN A 109 -9.33 26.46 -4.05
C GLN A 109 -9.59 26.12 -5.52
N SER A 110 -9.07 26.94 -6.45
CA SER A 110 -9.19 26.69 -7.89
C SER A 110 -8.53 25.37 -8.31
N TYR A 111 -7.36 25.06 -7.74
CA TYR A 111 -6.68 23.78 -7.95
C TYR A 111 -7.51 22.58 -7.47
N MET A 112 -8.12 22.65 -6.28
CA MET A 112 -8.97 21.59 -5.74
C MET A 112 -10.25 21.41 -6.56
N GLN A 113 -10.86 22.50 -7.03
CA GLN A 113 -12.03 22.46 -7.91
C GLN A 113 -11.71 21.88 -9.30
N ALA A 114 -10.47 22.05 -9.77
CA ALA A 114 -9.98 21.43 -11.00
C ALA A 114 -9.59 19.94 -10.84
N GLY A 115 -9.85 19.34 -9.66
CA GLY A 115 -9.60 17.93 -9.39
C GLY A 115 -8.13 17.61 -9.08
N GLY A 116 -7.40 18.58 -8.54
CA GLY A 116 -6.12 18.36 -7.87
C GLY A 116 -6.26 17.52 -6.59
N GLY A 117 -5.19 16.81 -6.22
CA GLY A 117 -5.13 16.04 -4.99
C GLY A 117 -4.54 16.85 -3.83
N PHE A 118 -5.04 16.66 -2.61
CA PHE A 118 -4.50 17.31 -1.41
C PHE A 118 -4.25 16.31 -0.27
N PHE A 119 -3.11 16.44 0.40
CA PHE A 119 -2.85 15.77 1.68
C PHE A 119 -2.35 16.79 2.71
N GLY A 120 -3.18 17.13 3.69
CA GLY A 120 -2.82 18.02 4.80
C GLY A 120 -2.44 17.27 6.06
N PHE A 121 -1.44 17.79 6.78
CA PHE A 121 -0.96 17.21 8.03
C PHE A 121 -1.11 18.20 9.18
N HIS A 122 -1.56 17.70 10.33
CA HIS A 122 -1.51 18.34 11.64
C HIS A 122 -1.86 19.84 11.62
N VAL A 123 -0.86 20.71 11.82
CA VAL A 123 -1.00 22.17 11.95
C VAL A 123 -1.55 22.86 10.72
N THR A 124 -1.54 22.21 9.56
CA THR A 124 -2.21 22.75 8.37
C THR A 124 -3.69 23.07 8.58
N ALA A 125 -4.37 22.35 9.48
CA ALA A 125 -5.78 22.64 9.79
C ALA A 125 -5.97 23.66 10.92
N TYR A 126 -4.90 24.08 11.60
CA TYR A 126 -4.96 25.02 12.72
C TYR A 126 -5.49 26.39 12.28
N ASN A 127 -6.35 26.97 13.12
CA ASN A 127 -6.84 28.34 13.01
C ASN A 127 -7.38 28.83 14.34
N ASP A 128 -7.52 30.15 14.46
CA ASP A 128 -8.03 30.79 15.66
C ASP A 128 -8.88 32.02 15.33
N SER A 129 -9.13 32.87 16.32
CA SER A 129 -9.93 34.08 16.15
C SER A 129 -9.30 35.15 15.25
N SER A 130 -8.00 35.09 15.02
CA SER A 130 -7.27 36.00 14.14
C SER A 130 -7.32 35.57 12.66
N THR A 131 -7.71 34.31 12.39
CA THR A 131 -7.74 33.76 11.04
C THR A 131 -8.70 34.57 10.13
N PRO A 132 -8.21 35.13 9.01
CA PRO A 132 -9.02 36.00 8.15
C PRO A 132 -10.20 35.27 7.49
N SER A 133 -11.27 36.00 7.22
CA SER A 133 -12.51 35.43 6.66
C SER A 133 -12.34 34.80 5.27
N TYR A 134 -11.33 35.18 4.50
CA TYR A 134 -11.05 34.55 3.20
C TYR A 134 -10.55 33.10 3.34
N ALA A 135 -10.11 32.67 4.53
CA ALA A 135 -9.75 31.29 4.83
C ALA A 135 -10.97 30.43 5.22
N ASN A 136 -12.16 31.03 5.36
CA ASN A 136 -13.35 30.33 5.86
C ASN A 136 -13.71 29.11 5.02
N TRP A 137 -13.57 29.17 3.70
CA TRP A 137 -13.82 28.01 2.83
C TRP A 137 -12.90 26.84 3.20
N PHE A 138 -11.62 27.12 3.47
CA PHE A 138 -10.64 26.08 3.78
C PHE A 138 -10.99 25.34 5.07
N HIS A 139 -11.34 26.04 6.14
CA HIS A 139 -11.63 25.41 7.43
C HIS A 139 -13.06 24.88 7.56
N ASN A 140 -14.05 25.59 7.04
CA ASN A 140 -15.46 25.24 7.25
C ASN A 140 -15.99 24.30 6.15
N ASP A 141 -15.67 24.56 4.88
CA ASP A 141 -16.25 23.81 3.76
C ASP A 141 -15.33 22.69 3.28
N PHE A 142 -14.03 22.95 3.18
CA PHE A 142 -13.04 22.02 2.64
C PHE A 142 -12.57 21.00 3.68
N LEU A 143 -12.02 21.45 4.81
CA LEU A 143 -11.62 20.57 5.92
C LEU A 143 -12.82 20.12 6.76
N GLY A 144 -13.80 21.00 6.97
CA GLY A 144 -14.98 20.74 7.80
C GLY A 144 -14.78 21.00 9.30
N THR A 145 -13.56 21.32 9.74
CA THR A 145 -13.14 21.38 11.14
C THR A 145 -13.71 22.57 11.91
N GLY A 146 -14.02 23.67 11.23
CA GLY A 146 -14.36 24.91 11.91
C GLY A 146 -13.11 25.50 12.57
N ARG A 147 -13.11 25.64 13.90
CA ARG A 147 -11.96 26.16 14.66
C ARG A 147 -11.21 25.09 15.45
N PHE A 148 -9.91 25.29 15.64
CA PHE A 148 -9.18 24.59 16.68
C PHE A 148 -9.83 24.83 18.05
N THR A 149 -9.93 23.78 18.88
CA THR A 149 -10.55 23.85 20.21
C THR A 149 -9.59 23.49 21.32
N SER A 150 -8.87 22.38 21.18
CA SER A 150 -7.89 21.92 22.17
C SER A 150 -6.93 20.93 21.55
N ASN A 151 -5.83 20.68 22.25
CA ASN A 151 -4.83 19.69 21.90
C ASN A 151 -4.50 18.82 23.14
N THR A 152 -3.81 17.71 22.89
CA THR A 152 -3.11 16.96 23.94
C THR A 152 -1.67 17.41 24.07
N TRP A 153 -1.07 17.28 25.25
CA TRP A 153 0.36 17.59 25.42
C TRP A 153 1.11 16.50 26.16
N GLY A 154 2.42 16.46 25.91
CA GLY A 154 3.25 15.28 26.11
C GLY A 154 2.90 14.21 25.07
N PRO A 155 3.34 14.39 23.82
CA PRO A 155 3.00 13.54 22.67
C PRO A 155 3.11 12.05 22.97
N THR A 156 2.08 11.31 22.60
CA THR A 156 2.01 9.85 22.80
C THR A 156 1.54 9.19 21.50
N PRO A 157 2.01 7.96 21.21
CA PRO A 157 1.39 7.17 20.17
C PRO A 157 0.02 6.74 20.69
N GLU A 158 -0.98 6.60 19.84
CA GLU A 158 -2.34 6.13 20.21
C GLU A 158 -2.82 4.89 19.43
N THR A 159 -3.79 4.16 20.00
CA THR A 159 -4.54 3.14 19.27
C THR A 159 -5.64 3.84 18.49
N LEU A 160 -5.60 3.70 17.18
CA LEU A 160 -6.55 4.31 16.27
C LEU A 160 -7.52 3.26 15.77
N LYS A 161 -8.81 3.58 15.80
CA LYS A 161 -9.85 2.78 15.16
C LYS A 161 -9.98 3.19 13.70
N ILE A 162 -9.93 2.22 12.79
CA ILE A 162 -10.19 2.46 11.36
C ILE A 162 -11.69 2.40 11.11
N GLU A 163 -12.32 3.58 11.01
CA GLU A 163 -13.77 3.75 10.88
C GLU A 163 -14.30 3.30 9.52
N ASN A 164 -13.54 3.55 8.45
CA ASN A 164 -13.92 3.17 7.10
C ASN A 164 -12.82 2.31 6.49
N ARG A 165 -13.01 0.99 6.44
CA ARG A 165 -12.07 0.03 5.84
C ARG A 165 -12.35 -0.28 4.37
N THR A 166 -13.26 0.47 3.74
CA THR A 166 -13.50 0.36 2.29
C THR A 166 -12.89 1.52 1.53
N HIS A 167 -12.56 2.62 2.23
CA HIS A 167 -11.87 3.72 1.60
C HIS A 167 -10.46 3.27 1.19
N PRO A 168 -10.01 3.65 0.00
CA PRO A 168 -8.76 3.10 -0.48
C PRO A 168 -7.49 3.36 0.33
N SER A 169 -7.42 4.50 1.03
CA SER A 169 -6.28 4.80 1.92
C SER A 169 -6.25 3.94 3.18
N THR A 170 -7.33 3.22 3.50
CA THR A 170 -7.50 2.46 4.74
C THR A 170 -7.92 1.01 4.49
N ALA A 171 -8.15 0.61 3.24
CA ALA A 171 -8.62 -0.72 2.87
C ALA A 171 -7.65 -1.84 3.28
N ASN A 172 -6.35 -1.55 3.28
CA ASN A 172 -5.29 -2.49 3.63
C ASN A 172 -4.91 -2.46 5.12
N LEU A 173 -5.64 -1.71 5.95
CA LEU A 173 -5.36 -1.60 7.37
C LEU A 173 -6.19 -2.59 8.20
N PRO A 174 -5.68 -3.06 9.35
CA PRO A 174 -6.48 -3.77 10.34
C PRO A 174 -7.58 -2.87 10.94
N ALA A 175 -8.46 -3.46 11.75
CA ALA A 175 -9.54 -2.71 12.40
C ALA A 175 -9.04 -1.61 13.36
N THR A 176 -7.88 -1.84 13.96
CA THR A 176 -7.19 -0.88 14.81
C THR A 176 -5.71 -0.89 14.47
N ILE A 177 -5.08 0.28 14.48
CA ILE A 177 -3.64 0.45 14.26
C ILE A 177 -3.02 1.16 15.46
N ARG A 178 -1.72 0.97 15.68
CA ARG A 178 -0.93 1.81 16.59
C ARG A 178 -0.37 2.98 15.77
N SER A 179 -0.68 4.23 16.10
CA SER A 179 -0.05 5.39 15.46
C SER A 179 1.39 5.59 15.92
N SER A 180 2.13 6.38 15.16
CA SER A 180 3.37 7.00 15.65
C SER A 180 3.04 8.03 16.74
N THR A 181 4.03 8.40 17.54
CA THR A 181 3.90 9.45 18.56
C THR A 181 3.52 10.78 17.91
N SER A 182 2.50 11.44 18.44
CA SER A 182 2.08 12.78 18.01
C SER A 182 1.38 13.54 19.14
N GLU A 183 1.36 14.86 19.02
CA GLU A 183 0.31 15.70 19.58
C GLU A 183 -0.99 15.53 18.76
N TRP A 184 -2.15 15.61 19.42
CA TRP A 184 -3.46 15.41 18.80
C TRP A 184 -4.37 16.61 18.99
N TYR A 185 -5.10 17.03 17.95
CA TYR A 185 -6.01 18.20 17.98
C TYR A 185 -7.48 17.81 17.94
N ALA A 186 -8.29 18.64 18.59
CA ALA A 186 -9.74 18.59 18.57
C ALA A 186 -10.31 19.84 17.90
N TRP A 187 -11.43 19.64 17.22
CA TRP A 187 -12.06 20.63 16.35
C TRP A 187 -13.42 21.05 16.89
N GLN A 188 -13.80 22.29 16.56
CA GLN A 188 -15.07 22.88 16.97
C GLN A 188 -16.26 22.12 16.38
N ASN A 189 -16.17 21.75 15.11
CA ASN A 189 -17.25 21.06 14.42
C ASN A 189 -17.18 19.55 14.65
N ASP A 190 -18.32 18.95 14.97
CA ASP A 190 -18.47 17.50 14.97
C ASP A 190 -18.54 16.98 13.53
N LEU A 191 -17.41 16.46 13.02
CA LEU A 191 -17.30 15.98 11.65
C LEU A 191 -18.30 14.85 11.32
N ARG A 192 -18.84 14.14 12.32
CA ARG A 192 -19.88 13.11 12.10
C ARG A 192 -21.19 13.71 11.58
N GLN A 193 -21.44 14.99 11.84
CA GLN A 193 -22.64 15.69 11.40
C GLN A 193 -22.50 16.28 10.00
N ASN A 194 -21.28 16.33 9.46
CA ASN A 194 -21.03 16.85 8.12
C ASN A 194 -21.12 15.73 7.09
N SER A 195 -22.22 15.70 6.34
CA SER A 195 -22.47 14.66 5.33
C SER A 195 -21.47 14.67 4.16
N ASN A 196 -20.67 15.73 3.99
CA ASN A 196 -19.59 15.77 3.02
C ASN A 196 -18.33 15.06 3.51
N ILE A 197 -18.19 14.85 4.83
CA ILE A 197 -17.01 14.22 5.43
C ILE A 197 -17.23 12.71 5.56
N ALA A 198 -16.21 11.94 5.22
CA ALA A 198 -16.09 10.55 5.60
C ALA A 198 -14.88 10.40 6.54
N ILE A 199 -15.15 10.03 7.79
CA ILE A 199 -14.12 9.76 8.79
C ILE A 199 -13.46 8.42 8.46
N LEU A 200 -12.14 8.42 8.38
CA LEU A 200 -11.33 7.25 8.00
C LEU A 200 -10.72 6.58 9.24
N ALA A 201 -10.24 7.38 10.19
CA ALA A 201 -9.77 6.90 11.47
C ALA A 201 -10.16 7.86 12.61
N SER A 202 -10.34 7.28 13.81
CA SER A 202 -10.65 7.99 15.05
C SER A 202 -9.81 7.42 16.21
N MET A 203 -9.76 8.12 17.33
CA MET A 203 -9.20 7.56 18.56
C MET A 203 -10.02 6.37 19.05
N ASP A 204 -9.37 5.23 19.26
CA ASP A 204 -10.02 4.07 19.86
C ASP A 204 -10.27 4.31 21.36
N GLN A 205 -11.37 3.79 21.89
CA GLN A 205 -11.72 4.00 23.30
C GLN A 205 -10.70 3.37 24.27
N SER A 206 -9.98 2.33 23.84
CA SER A 206 -8.95 1.68 24.66
C SER A 206 -7.69 2.52 24.88
N THR A 207 -7.52 3.61 24.12
CA THR A 207 -6.28 4.40 24.15
C THR A 207 -6.27 5.46 25.25
N PHE A 208 -7.43 5.82 25.79
CA PHE A 208 -7.49 6.85 26.83
C PHE A 208 -6.88 6.36 28.16
N PRO A 209 -6.19 7.25 28.91
CA PRO A 209 -5.99 8.68 28.63
C PRO A 209 -4.93 8.96 27.54
N ILE A 210 -5.13 10.06 26.79
CA ILE A 210 -4.25 10.52 25.69
C ILE A 210 -3.49 11.76 26.13
N GLY A 211 -2.17 11.76 25.94
CA GLY A 211 -1.27 12.80 26.45
C GLY A 211 -0.80 12.51 27.87
N THR A 212 0.31 13.15 28.26
CA THR A 212 0.92 12.96 29.59
C THR A 212 0.92 14.23 30.44
N ASP A 213 0.63 15.40 29.86
CA ASP A 213 0.40 16.63 30.63
C ASP A 213 -1.02 16.62 31.24
N PRO A 214 -1.17 16.65 32.57
CA PRO A 214 -2.48 16.61 33.22
C PRO A 214 -3.44 17.74 32.82
N ASN A 215 -2.93 18.89 32.36
CA ASN A 215 -3.75 20.03 31.92
C ASN A 215 -4.20 19.91 30.44
N GLN A 216 -3.57 19.02 29.67
CA GLN A 216 -3.81 18.78 28.26
C GLN A 216 -3.89 17.26 28.01
N THR A 217 -4.59 16.55 28.87
CA THR A 217 -4.89 15.12 28.72
C THR A 217 -6.36 14.95 28.35
N TRP A 218 -6.65 14.12 27.35
CA TRP A 218 -8.01 13.68 27.09
C TRP A 218 -8.27 12.36 27.82
N TYR A 219 -9.39 12.27 28.53
CA TYR A 219 -9.74 11.07 29.32
C TYR A 219 -10.84 10.23 28.68
N SER A 220 -11.60 10.82 27.74
CA SER A 220 -12.66 10.15 26.99
C SER A 220 -13.09 11.06 25.83
N GLY A 221 -13.78 10.51 24.84
CA GLY A 221 -14.41 11.29 23.79
C GLY A 221 -14.36 10.60 22.44
N TYR A 222 -14.79 11.32 21.40
CA TYR A 222 -14.69 10.89 20.02
C TYR A 222 -13.89 11.94 19.24
N TYR A 223 -12.72 11.54 18.76
CA TYR A 223 -11.79 12.42 18.06
C TYR A 223 -11.47 11.83 16.68
N PRO A 224 -12.01 12.40 15.59
CA PRO A 224 -11.60 12.02 14.24
C PRO A 224 -10.19 12.55 13.98
N ILE A 225 -9.31 11.68 13.50
CA ILE A 225 -7.90 12.02 13.29
C ILE A 225 -7.45 11.85 11.85
N ALA A 226 -8.22 11.15 11.02
CA ALA A 226 -8.02 11.12 9.58
C ALA A 226 -9.36 11.09 8.87
N TRP A 227 -9.52 11.90 7.84
CA TRP A 227 -10.76 11.97 7.06
C TRP A 227 -10.55 12.46 5.64
N THR A 228 -11.59 12.28 4.82
CA THR A 228 -11.71 12.85 3.48
C THR A 228 -12.99 13.67 3.38
N ASN A 229 -12.96 14.75 2.61
CA ASN A 229 -14.16 15.44 2.13
C ASN A 229 -14.52 14.90 0.75
N LYS A 230 -15.69 14.27 0.63
CA LYS A 230 -16.14 13.56 -0.58
C LYS A 230 -16.31 14.46 -1.82
N ASN A 231 -16.37 15.78 -1.62
CA ASN A 231 -16.44 16.73 -2.72
C ASN A 231 -15.08 16.98 -3.40
N TYR A 232 -13.99 16.50 -2.80
CA TYR A 232 -12.62 16.75 -3.27
C TYR A 232 -11.77 15.47 -3.21
N LYS A 233 -10.70 15.42 -3.99
CA LYS A 233 -9.63 14.43 -3.77
C LYS A 233 -8.72 14.94 -2.66
N MET A 234 -9.11 14.70 -1.41
CA MET A 234 -8.36 15.24 -0.28
C MET A 234 -8.28 14.25 0.87
N LEU A 235 -7.15 14.26 1.58
CA LEU A 235 -6.98 13.62 2.86
C LEU A 235 -6.48 14.67 3.86
N TYR A 236 -6.97 14.55 5.09
CA TYR A 236 -6.35 15.19 6.22
C TYR A 236 -5.91 14.12 7.22
N ALA A 237 -4.71 14.28 7.78
CA ALA A 237 -4.17 13.49 8.88
C ALA A 237 -3.79 14.41 10.03
N ASN A 238 -4.25 14.07 11.23
CA ASN A 238 -4.02 14.87 12.42
C ASN A 238 -2.63 14.67 13.03
N PHE A 239 -1.90 13.62 12.66
CA PHE A 239 -0.52 13.43 13.10
C PHE A 239 0.46 14.28 12.26
N GLY A 240 1.60 14.61 12.85
CA GLY A 240 2.65 15.41 12.19
C GLY A 240 3.49 16.22 13.18
N HIS A 241 3.77 15.64 14.35
CA HIS A 241 4.45 16.29 15.46
C HIS A 241 5.31 15.27 16.18
N ASN A 242 6.63 15.47 16.21
CA ASN A 242 7.52 14.54 16.90
C ASN A 242 7.64 14.90 18.37
N ALA A 243 7.77 13.88 19.24
CA ALA A 243 8.28 14.11 20.57
C ALA A 243 9.71 14.67 20.48
N MET A 244 9.99 15.72 21.26
CA MET A 244 11.27 16.42 21.26
C MET A 244 11.86 16.47 22.67
N ASN A 245 13.18 16.33 22.75
CA ASN A 245 13.92 16.92 23.85
C ASN A 245 14.18 18.39 23.50
N TYR A 246 13.45 19.30 24.13
CA TYR A 246 13.53 20.73 23.86
C TYR A 246 14.81 21.39 24.42
N GLU A 247 15.49 20.77 25.39
CA GLU A 247 16.77 21.28 25.92
C GLU A 247 17.91 21.10 24.91
N THR A 248 17.94 19.94 24.25
CA THR A 248 18.98 19.59 23.27
C THR A 248 18.54 19.79 21.83
N ASN A 249 17.27 20.13 21.60
CA ASN A 249 16.64 20.25 20.29
C ASN A 249 16.80 18.97 19.43
N THR A 250 16.54 17.80 20.03
CA THR A 250 16.68 16.50 19.39
C THR A 250 15.36 15.74 19.39
N ALA A 251 15.02 15.10 18.27
CA ALA A 251 13.86 14.24 18.16
C ALA A 251 13.97 13.00 19.05
N LEU A 252 12.85 12.64 19.68
CA LEU A 252 12.67 11.45 20.52
C LEU A 252 11.75 10.41 19.85
N SER A 253 11.04 10.81 18.80
CA SER A 253 10.19 9.93 17.99
C SER A 253 10.30 10.28 16.51
N SER A 254 9.70 9.44 15.67
CA SER A 254 9.49 9.72 14.26
C SER A 254 8.01 9.57 13.90
N THR A 255 7.49 10.50 13.10
CA THR A 255 6.13 10.43 12.55
C THR A 255 5.96 9.20 11.66
N PHE A 256 7.05 8.63 11.12
CA PHE A 256 7.01 7.46 10.24
C PHE A 256 7.44 6.15 10.93
N GLU A 257 7.37 6.07 12.25
CA GLU A 257 7.71 4.85 13.01
C GLU A 257 6.67 3.72 12.84
N SER A 258 5.38 4.07 12.74
CA SER A 258 4.30 3.09 12.56
C SER A 258 4.15 2.63 11.11
N ALA A 259 4.38 1.34 10.86
CA ALA A 259 4.22 0.73 9.55
C ALA A 259 2.78 0.81 9.01
N ASP A 260 1.78 0.62 9.87
CA ASP A 260 0.37 0.71 9.48
C ASP A 260 -0.02 2.16 9.14
N GLN A 261 0.46 3.14 9.91
CA GLN A 261 0.26 4.56 9.59
C GLN A 261 0.95 4.92 8.27
N ASN A 262 2.16 4.43 8.03
CA ASN A 262 2.87 4.62 6.77
C ASN A 262 2.09 4.02 5.59
N ARG A 263 1.43 2.88 5.79
CA ARG A 263 0.56 2.28 4.77
C ARG A 263 -0.61 3.20 4.44
N PHE A 264 -1.27 3.78 5.45
CA PHE A 264 -2.30 4.80 5.24
C PHE A 264 -1.81 5.98 4.38
N VAL A 265 -0.61 6.49 4.70
CA VAL A 265 -0.02 7.63 3.99
C VAL A 265 0.26 7.29 2.52
N LEU A 266 0.88 6.13 2.25
CA LEU A 266 1.24 5.74 0.88
C LEU A 266 0.01 5.36 0.03
N ASP A 267 -0.95 4.62 0.59
CA ASP A 267 -2.18 4.27 -0.11
C ASP A 267 -3.04 5.53 -0.35
N GLY A 268 -3.04 6.46 0.59
CA GLY A 268 -3.64 7.78 0.43
C GLY A 268 -3.02 8.60 -0.70
N LEU A 269 -1.70 8.67 -0.78
CA LEU A 269 -1.01 9.37 -1.87
C LEU A 269 -1.33 8.81 -3.25
N LYS A 270 -1.35 7.47 -3.39
CA LYS A 270 -1.70 6.81 -4.65
C LYS A 270 -3.13 7.16 -5.09
N TRP A 271 -4.06 7.24 -4.14
CA TRP A 271 -5.46 7.60 -4.40
C TRP A 271 -5.57 9.04 -4.91
N LEU A 272 -4.89 9.96 -4.23
CA LEU A 272 -4.88 11.37 -4.56
C LEU A 272 -4.29 11.61 -5.96
N GLY A 273 -3.20 10.90 -6.29
CA GLY A 273 -2.50 10.98 -7.57
C GLY A 273 -3.30 10.49 -8.78
N GLY A 274 -4.54 10.04 -8.59
CA GLY A 274 -5.36 9.50 -9.67
C GLY A 274 -4.97 8.08 -10.08
N GLY A 275 -4.06 7.44 -9.34
CA GLY A 275 -4.06 5.99 -9.26
C GLY A 275 -5.43 5.57 -8.74
N SER A 276 -6.09 4.63 -9.42
CA SER A 276 -7.25 3.99 -8.81
C SER A 276 -6.77 3.33 -7.54
N THR A 277 -7.28 3.74 -6.40
CA THR A 277 -7.10 2.95 -5.18
C THR A 277 -8.38 2.18 -4.84
N GLY A 278 -9.40 2.23 -5.72
CA GLY A 278 -10.08 0.97 -6.04
C GLY A 278 -9.02 -0.01 -6.54
N PRO A 279 -8.98 -1.24 -6.03
CA PRO A 279 -7.76 -2.01 -5.82
C PRO A 279 -6.82 -1.95 -7.03
N THR A 280 -5.81 -1.08 -6.96
CA THR A 280 -4.54 -1.32 -7.68
C THR A 280 -3.51 -1.75 -6.66
N ASP A 281 -3.79 -2.91 -6.11
CA ASP A 281 -2.90 -3.96 -6.54
C ASP A 281 -3.72 -4.79 -7.56
N PRO A 282 -3.12 -5.38 -8.61
CA PRO A 282 -3.52 -6.72 -9.07
C PRO A 282 -3.48 -7.79 -7.94
N GLY A 283 -3.65 -7.34 -6.70
CA GLY A 283 -3.46 -7.98 -5.45
C GLY A 283 -4.38 -7.43 -4.37
N THR A 284 -5.64 -7.14 -4.73
CA THR A 284 -6.73 -7.65 -3.88
C THR A 284 -7.24 -8.89 -4.59
N ILE A 285 -7.11 -10.03 -3.92
CA ILE A 285 -7.61 -11.29 -4.48
C ILE A 285 -9.14 -11.23 -4.45
N ASP A 286 -9.80 -11.23 -5.61
CA ASP A 286 -11.25 -11.34 -5.68
C ASP A 286 -11.66 -12.71 -5.14
N PRO A 287 -12.42 -12.77 -4.03
CA PRO A 287 -12.77 -14.03 -3.41
C PRO A 287 -13.70 -14.90 -4.26
N ALA A 288 -14.28 -14.36 -5.34
CA ALA A 288 -15.08 -15.12 -6.30
C ALA A 288 -14.28 -15.67 -7.48
N ALA A 289 -13.07 -15.17 -7.73
CA ALA A 289 -12.25 -15.55 -8.87
C ALA A 289 -11.36 -16.78 -8.59
N TRP A 290 -10.93 -17.44 -9.67
CA TRP A 290 -9.98 -18.55 -9.65
C TRP A 290 -8.68 -18.12 -10.30
N TYR A 291 -7.58 -18.28 -9.58
CA TYR A 291 -6.26 -17.76 -9.96
C TYR A 291 -5.25 -18.87 -10.15
N ALA A 292 -4.32 -18.66 -11.08
CA ALA A 292 -3.02 -19.32 -11.02
C ALA A 292 -2.15 -18.62 -9.97
N VAL A 293 -1.41 -19.41 -9.19
CA VAL A 293 -0.46 -18.90 -8.19
C VAL A 293 0.94 -19.29 -8.62
N THR A 294 1.75 -18.34 -9.07
CA THR A 294 3.04 -18.61 -9.74
C THR A 294 4.19 -18.07 -8.92
N ASN A 295 5.16 -18.92 -8.58
CA ASN A 295 6.34 -18.49 -7.83
C ASN A 295 7.22 -17.53 -8.65
N LYS A 296 7.70 -16.46 -8.01
CA LYS A 296 8.54 -15.43 -8.64
C LYS A 296 9.93 -15.94 -9.05
N ALA A 297 10.53 -16.87 -8.29
CA ALA A 297 11.86 -17.40 -8.59
C ALA A 297 11.84 -18.43 -9.72
N SER A 298 10.88 -19.37 -9.70
CA SER A 298 10.85 -20.49 -10.65
C SER A 298 9.95 -20.25 -11.87
N GLY A 299 8.99 -19.33 -11.78
CA GLY A 299 7.94 -19.16 -12.79
C GLY A 299 6.95 -20.32 -12.85
N LYS A 300 6.97 -21.23 -11.85
CA LYS A 300 6.10 -22.42 -11.79
C LYS A 300 4.88 -22.19 -10.92
N CYS A 301 3.82 -22.92 -11.22
CA CYS A 301 2.54 -22.80 -10.56
C CYS A 301 2.50 -23.67 -9.29
N VAL A 302 1.86 -23.18 -8.23
CA VAL A 302 1.41 -23.99 -7.11
C VAL A 302 0.41 -25.01 -7.65
N ASP A 303 0.57 -26.28 -7.29
CA ASP A 303 -0.06 -27.40 -7.98
C ASP A 303 -0.48 -28.47 -6.96
N ALA A 304 -1.74 -28.91 -7.01
CA ALA A 304 -2.20 -30.09 -6.33
C ALA A 304 -1.71 -31.33 -7.08
N ARG A 305 -0.77 -32.08 -6.48
CA ARG A 305 -0.02 -33.13 -7.16
C ARG A 305 -0.97 -34.12 -7.86
N ALA A 306 -0.69 -34.36 -9.14
CA ALA A 306 -1.45 -35.29 -9.99
C ALA A 306 -2.95 -34.99 -10.06
N ALA A 307 -3.35 -33.72 -9.85
CA ALA A 307 -4.75 -33.30 -9.73
C ALA A 307 -5.53 -34.07 -8.66
N GLY A 308 -4.85 -34.51 -7.59
CA GLY A 308 -5.48 -35.13 -6.43
C GLY A 308 -6.45 -34.17 -5.73
N SER A 309 -7.51 -34.74 -5.17
CA SER A 309 -8.65 -34.02 -4.57
C SER A 309 -9.06 -34.61 -3.21
N ALA A 310 -8.15 -35.37 -2.60
CA ALA A 310 -8.33 -36.02 -1.31
C ALA A 310 -7.33 -35.46 -0.29
N ASN A 311 -7.76 -35.42 0.97
CA ASN A 311 -6.93 -35.12 2.14
C ASN A 311 -5.55 -35.80 2.05
N GLY A 312 -4.50 -35.01 2.23
CA GLY A 312 -3.11 -35.45 2.10
C GLY A 312 -2.53 -35.31 0.70
N THR A 313 -3.29 -34.80 -0.29
CA THR A 313 -2.73 -34.47 -1.59
C THR A 313 -1.64 -33.41 -1.44
N VAL A 314 -0.42 -33.73 -1.87
CA VAL A 314 0.74 -32.83 -1.75
C VAL A 314 0.54 -31.57 -2.58
N ILE A 315 0.80 -30.41 -1.97
CA ILE A 315 0.98 -29.15 -2.69
C ILE A 315 2.44 -29.05 -3.15
N GLN A 316 2.64 -28.91 -4.45
CA GLN A 316 3.96 -28.82 -5.08
C GLN A 316 4.06 -27.60 -5.99
N GLN A 317 5.25 -27.32 -6.52
CA GLN A 317 5.35 -26.52 -7.74
C GLN A 317 5.42 -27.43 -8.98
N TYR A 318 4.78 -27.00 -10.06
CA TYR A 318 4.82 -27.68 -11.34
C TYR A 318 4.73 -26.67 -12.49
N THR A 319 5.26 -27.04 -13.65
CA THR A 319 5.11 -26.28 -14.89
C THR A 319 3.63 -25.90 -15.10
N CYS A 320 3.37 -24.61 -15.30
CA CYS A 320 2.01 -24.11 -15.45
C CYS A 320 1.32 -24.75 -16.67
N ASN A 321 0.18 -25.40 -16.44
CA ASN A 321 -0.57 -26.18 -17.42
C ASN A 321 -2.06 -25.83 -17.48
N GLY A 322 -2.54 -24.90 -16.64
CA GLY A 322 -3.90 -24.36 -16.68
C GLY A 322 -5.01 -25.31 -16.21
N THR A 323 -4.66 -26.46 -15.64
CA THR A 323 -5.63 -27.41 -15.09
C THR A 323 -6.23 -26.91 -13.77
N ALA A 324 -7.33 -27.53 -13.33
CA ALA A 324 -7.95 -27.24 -12.03
C ALA A 324 -6.98 -27.46 -10.84
N ALA A 325 -5.97 -28.31 -10.99
CA ALA A 325 -4.94 -28.56 -9.99
C ALA A 325 -4.12 -27.31 -9.63
N GLN A 326 -4.07 -26.33 -10.54
CA GLN A 326 -3.27 -25.10 -10.42
C GLN A 326 -4.14 -23.85 -10.23
N GLN A 327 -5.41 -24.04 -9.91
CA GLN A 327 -6.38 -22.95 -9.77
C GLN A 327 -6.87 -22.86 -8.33
N TYR A 328 -6.74 -21.68 -7.76
CA TYR A 328 -7.05 -21.42 -6.35
C TYR A 328 -7.99 -20.23 -6.18
N GLN A 329 -8.84 -20.31 -5.17
CA GLN A 329 -9.73 -19.24 -4.73
C GLN A 329 -9.38 -18.87 -3.29
N PHE A 330 -9.36 -17.57 -3.00
CA PHE A 330 -8.94 -17.02 -1.71
C PHE A 330 -10.16 -16.42 -1.02
N ALA A 331 -10.72 -17.15 -0.06
CA ALA A 331 -11.94 -16.73 0.63
C ALA A 331 -11.63 -16.24 2.05
N PRO A 332 -12.18 -15.09 2.49
CA PRO A 332 -11.92 -14.55 3.82
C PRO A 332 -12.25 -15.53 4.95
N ALA A 333 -11.29 -15.67 5.88
CA ALA A 333 -11.43 -16.40 7.14
C ALA A 333 -11.48 -15.46 8.37
N GLY A 334 -11.46 -14.14 8.15
CA GLY A 334 -11.55 -13.09 9.17
C GLY A 334 -10.18 -12.65 9.71
N GLY A 335 -10.10 -11.42 10.21
CA GLY A 335 -8.86 -10.87 10.79
C GLY A 335 -7.72 -10.64 9.79
N GLY A 336 -8.02 -10.52 8.48
CA GLY A 336 -7.02 -10.36 7.42
C GLY A 336 -6.42 -11.67 6.89
N TYR A 337 -6.97 -12.82 7.29
CA TYR A 337 -6.57 -14.14 6.81
C TYR A 337 -7.61 -14.69 5.83
N ASP A 338 -7.12 -15.50 4.88
CA ASP A 338 -7.90 -16.21 3.89
C ASP A 338 -7.69 -17.73 4.01
N ARG A 339 -8.68 -18.50 3.57
CA ARG A 339 -8.46 -19.91 3.19
C ARG A 339 -8.15 -19.97 1.70
N ILE A 340 -7.17 -20.78 1.31
CA ILE A 340 -6.74 -20.95 -0.09
C ILE A 340 -7.29 -22.26 -0.62
N THR A 341 -8.44 -22.20 -1.31
CA THR A 341 -9.21 -23.37 -1.79
C THR A 341 -8.70 -23.82 -3.16
N ASN A 342 -8.55 -25.13 -3.39
CA ASN A 342 -8.15 -25.65 -4.70
C ASN A 342 -9.38 -26.03 -5.55
N ARG A 343 -9.32 -25.80 -6.87
CA ARG A 343 -10.46 -26.03 -7.77
C ARG A 343 -10.82 -27.50 -7.99
N THR A 344 -9.90 -28.43 -7.73
CA THR A 344 -10.19 -29.88 -7.84
C THR A 344 -11.21 -30.34 -6.80
N ASN A 345 -11.27 -29.68 -5.64
CA ASN A 345 -12.26 -29.92 -4.59
C ASN A 345 -12.46 -28.67 -3.73
N ALA A 346 -13.60 -28.00 -3.88
CA ALA A 346 -13.90 -26.76 -3.17
C ALA A 346 -14.04 -26.91 -1.64
N ALA A 347 -14.05 -28.14 -1.10
CA ALA A 347 -14.02 -28.40 0.34
C ALA A 347 -12.59 -28.44 0.91
N GLU A 348 -11.56 -28.49 0.06
CA GLU A 348 -10.16 -28.63 0.48
C GLU A 348 -9.36 -27.36 0.25
N VAL A 349 -8.45 -27.09 1.20
CA VAL A 349 -7.63 -25.88 1.23
C VAL A 349 -6.15 -26.23 1.47
N ILE A 350 -5.25 -25.29 1.16
CA ILE A 350 -3.83 -25.41 1.51
C ILE A 350 -3.67 -25.41 3.04
N ASP A 351 -3.15 -26.51 3.55
CA ASP A 351 -2.99 -26.86 4.95
C ASP A 351 -1.51 -27.13 5.26
N VAL A 352 -1.04 -26.65 6.42
CA VAL A 352 0.25 -27.06 6.97
C VAL A 352 0.08 -28.38 7.72
N THR A 353 0.75 -29.43 7.22
CA THR A 353 0.64 -30.80 7.72
C THR A 353 0.89 -30.89 9.23
N ASP A 354 0.05 -31.66 9.92
CA ASP A 354 0.10 -31.93 11.36
C ASP A 354 0.09 -30.67 12.25
N VAL A 355 -0.43 -29.53 11.75
CA VAL A 355 -0.44 -28.24 12.45
C VAL A 355 0.98 -27.82 12.88
N SER A 356 2.00 -28.34 12.19
CA SER A 356 3.40 -28.14 12.57
C SER A 356 3.76 -26.67 12.54
N THR A 357 4.62 -26.22 13.45
CA THR A 357 5.24 -24.88 13.43
C THR A 357 6.71 -24.95 13.01
N ALA A 358 7.22 -26.14 12.69
CA ALA A 358 8.60 -26.35 12.26
C ALA A 358 8.85 -25.81 10.84
N ASP A 359 10.08 -25.35 10.59
CA ASP A 359 10.51 -25.06 9.22
C ASP A 359 10.52 -26.34 8.38
N ASN A 360 10.25 -26.18 7.09
CA ASN A 360 10.18 -27.27 6.12
C ASN A 360 9.04 -28.26 6.37
N ALA A 361 8.05 -27.93 7.21
CA ALA A 361 6.82 -28.70 7.28
C ALA A 361 6.08 -28.60 5.93
N GLY A 362 5.71 -29.75 5.37
CA GLY A 362 5.10 -29.85 4.05
C GLY A 362 3.68 -29.30 4.00
N LEU A 363 3.32 -28.75 2.84
CA LEU A 363 1.97 -28.32 2.53
C LEU A 363 1.18 -29.43 1.83
N GLN A 364 -0.10 -29.49 2.13
CA GLN A 364 -1.05 -30.48 1.59
C GLN A 364 -2.43 -29.83 1.35
N LEU A 365 -3.29 -30.52 0.61
CA LEU A 365 -4.72 -30.26 0.65
C LEU A 365 -5.34 -31.00 1.83
N TRP A 366 -6.22 -30.29 2.53
CA TRP A 366 -7.02 -30.87 3.59
C TRP A 366 -8.40 -30.22 3.66
N SER A 367 -9.39 -30.99 4.09
CA SER A 367 -10.75 -30.54 4.33
C SER A 367 -10.76 -29.34 5.28
N TYR A 368 -11.41 -28.25 4.86
CA TYR A 368 -11.44 -27.05 5.67
C TYR A 368 -12.30 -27.25 6.92
N SER A 369 -11.69 -27.06 8.09
CA SER A 369 -12.34 -27.17 9.40
C SER A 369 -12.23 -25.89 10.23
N GLY A 370 -11.62 -24.84 9.66
CA GLY A 370 -11.37 -23.58 10.36
C GLY A 370 -10.10 -23.56 11.22
N GLY A 371 -9.25 -24.59 11.13
CA GLY A 371 -7.96 -24.61 11.82
C GLY A 371 -7.05 -23.46 11.40
N ASN A 372 -6.26 -22.91 12.33
CA ASN A 372 -5.37 -21.78 12.01
C ASN A 372 -4.23 -22.17 11.04
N ASN A 373 -3.86 -23.45 10.96
CA ASN A 373 -2.91 -23.98 9.98
C ASN A 373 -3.46 -24.06 8.55
N GLN A 374 -4.75 -23.74 8.38
CA GLN A 374 -5.47 -23.69 7.10
C GLN A 374 -5.76 -22.25 6.65
N GLN A 375 -5.22 -21.28 7.37
CA GLN A 375 -5.49 -19.85 7.17
C GLN A 375 -4.19 -19.11 6.92
N TRP A 376 -4.18 -18.33 5.85
CA TRP A 376 -3.01 -17.66 5.34
C TRP A 376 -3.30 -16.17 5.19
N GLN A 377 -2.41 -15.32 5.70
CA GLN A 377 -2.48 -13.88 5.46
C GLN A 377 -1.82 -13.60 4.11
N PRO A 378 -2.56 -13.16 3.08
CA PRO A 378 -1.96 -12.60 1.88
C PRO A 378 -1.35 -11.24 2.22
N VAL A 379 -0.03 -11.12 2.08
CA VAL A 379 0.67 -9.85 2.25
C VAL A 379 1.13 -9.37 0.89
N SER A 380 0.48 -8.30 0.40
CA SER A 380 0.77 -7.71 -0.90
C SER A 380 2.22 -7.19 -0.96
N GLU A 381 2.93 -7.63 -1.99
CA GLU A 381 4.25 -7.11 -2.40
C GLU A 381 4.13 -6.13 -3.58
N GLY A 382 2.90 -5.90 -4.04
CA GLY A 382 2.56 -5.09 -5.21
C GLY A 382 2.68 -5.82 -6.55
N SER A 383 2.09 -5.25 -7.59
CA SER A 383 2.06 -5.81 -8.95
C SER A 383 1.47 -7.24 -9.04
N GLY A 384 0.53 -7.56 -8.15
CA GLY A 384 -0.11 -8.87 -8.02
C GLY A 384 0.77 -9.96 -7.40
N TYR A 385 1.90 -9.58 -6.80
CA TYR A 385 2.74 -10.49 -6.02
C TYR A 385 2.38 -10.44 -4.53
N TYR A 386 2.50 -11.59 -3.88
CA TYR A 386 2.23 -11.79 -2.48
C TYR A 386 3.21 -12.79 -1.87
N HIS A 387 3.44 -12.65 -0.57
CA HIS A 387 3.76 -13.80 0.26
C HIS A 387 2.55 -14.16 1.12
N PHE A 388 2.49 -15.43 1.52
CA PHE A 388 1.38 -15.98 2.32
C PHE A 388 1.90 -16.44 3.66
N VAL A 389 1.40 -15.84 4.75
CA VAL A 389 1.84 -16.14 6.13
C VAL A 389 0.83 -17.03 6.83
N ALA A 390 1.22 -18.22 7.27
CA ALA A 390 0.35 -19.12 8.01
C ALA A 390 -0.03 -18.53 9.37
N ARG A 391 -1.33 -18.52 9.69
CA ARG A 391 -1.87 -17.86 10.89
C ARG A 391 -1.33 -18.43 12.19
N HIS A 392 -1.11 -19.75 12.28
CA HIS A 392 -0.69 -20.42 13.52
C HIS A 392 0.81 -20.31 13.80
N SER A 393 1.65 -20.17 12.78
CA SER A 393 3.11 -20.21 12.92
C SER A 393 3.81 -18.90 12.59
N GLY A 394 3.15 -17.97 11.88
CA GLY A 394 3.79 -16.75 11.37
C GLY A 394 4.80 -17.00 10.25
N LYS A 395 4.80 -18.21 9.65
CA LYS A 395 5.77 -18.63 8.62
C LYS A 395 5.18 -18.53 7.22
N CYS A 396 6.05 -18.37 6.24
CA CYS A 396 5.68 -18.13 4.85
C CYS A 396 5.61 -19.41 4.03
N LEU A 397 4.63 -19.50 3.13
CA LEU A 397 4.60 -20.48 2.04
C LEU A 397 5.89 -20.34 1.21
N THR A 398 6.62 -21.43 1.02
CA THR A 398 8.01 -21.39 0.52
C THR A 398 8.26 -22.51 -0.48
N VAL A 399 8.92 -22.18 -1.59
CA VAL A 399 9.60 -23.17 -2.45
C VAL A 399 10.93 -23.54 -1.79
N PRO A 400 11.12 -24.78 -1.28
CA PRO A 400 12.32 -25.14 -0.54
C PRO A 400 13.56 -25.06 -1.41
N GLY A 401 14.63 -24.47 -0.86
CA GLY A 401 15.92 -24.30 -1.53
C GLY A 401 15.87 -23.44 -2.80
N SER A 402 14.83 -22.61 -2.98
CA SER A 402 14.61 -21.83 -4.21
C SER A 402 14.62 -22.69 -5.48
N SER A 403 14.19 -23.96 -5.37
CA SER A 403 14.25 -24.92 -6.46
C SER A 403 13.45 -24.45 -7.68
N THR A 404 13.94 -24.77 -8.87
CA THR A 404 13.22 -24.57 -10.14
C THR A 404 12.73 -25.89 -10.75
N ALA A 405 12.89 -27.02 -10.05
CA ALA A 405 12.45 -28.33 -10.52
C ALA A 405 10.93 -28.53 -10.38
N ASP A 406 10.35 -29.35 -11.27
CA ASP A 406 8.96 -29.79 -11.12
C ASP A 406 8.81 -30.78 -9.97
N SER A 407 7.59 -30.88 -9.45
CA SER A 407 7.19 -31.84 -8.43
C SER A 407 7.87 -31.68 -7.08
N VAL A 408 8.42 -30.49 -6.79
CA VAL A 408 8.97 -30.14 -5.48
C VAL A 408 7.82 -29.76 -4.57
N GLN A 409 7.63 -30.49 -3.46
CA GLN A 409 6.64 -30.17 -2.45
C GLN A 409 6.94 -28.80 -1.82
N LEU A 410 5.92 -27.95 -1.70
CA LEU A 410 6.03 -26.67 -1.02
C LEU A 410 5.96 -26.88 0.49
N VAL A 411 6.60 -25.97 1.22
CA VAL A 411 6.71 -26.03 2.68
C VAL A 411 6.35 -24.69 3.30
N GLN A 412 6.21 -24.63 4.62
CA GLN A 412 6.40 -23.37 5.35
C GLN A 412 7.86 -23.18 5.76
N ALA A 413 8.33 -21.94 5.83
CA ALA A 413 9.59 -21.57 6.46
C ALA A 413 9.53 -20.15 7.01
N ALA A 414 10.46 -19.78 7.89
CA ALA A 414 10.62 -18.39 8.34
C ALA A 414 10.56 -17.40 7.15
N CYS A 415 9.78 -16.33 7.29
CA CYS A 415 9.63 -15.32 6.25
C CYS A 415 10.96 -14.59 6.04
N SER A 416 11.48 -14.66 4.82
CA SER A 416 12.80 -14.14 4.44
C SER A 416 12.72 -13.04 3.38
N GLY A 417 11.52 -12.76 2.82
CA GLY A 417 11.33 -11.82 1.71
C GLY A 417 11.99 -12.26 0.39
N SER A 418 12.37 -13.54 0.26
CA SER A 418 13.04 -14.05 -0.94
C SER A 418 12.04 -14.33 -2.07
N ALA A 419 12.53 -14.38 -3.31
CA ALA A 419 11.69 -14.73 -4.46
C ALA A 419 11.10 -16.16 -4.37
N ALA A 420 11.66 -17.05 -3.54
CA ALA A 420 11.10 -18.37 -3.25
C ALA A 420 9.81 -18.32 -2.41
N GLN A 421 9.51 -17.17 -1.79
CA GLN A 421 8.31 -16.93 -0.97
C GLN A 421 7.35 -15.91 -1.60
N SER A 422 7.70 -15.37 -2.76
CA SER A 422 6.90 -14.40 -3.51
C SER A 422 6.16 -15.10 -4.65
N PHE A 423 4.85 -14.88 -4.74
CA PHE A 423 3.96 -15.55 -5.67
C PHE A 423 3.04 -14.55 -6.36
N LYS A 424 2.98 -14.63 -7.69
CA LYS A 424 2.01 -13.89 -8.49
C LYS A 424 0.65 -14.59 -8.44
N VAL A 425 -0.41 -13.84 -8.17
CA VAL A 425 -1.81 -14.30 -8.22
C VAL A 425 -2.45 -13.67 -9.45
N ALA A 426 -2.78 -14.46 -10.48
CA ALA A 426 -3.23 -13.96 -11.78
C ALA A 426 -4.21 -14.88 -12.50
#